data_AF-A0A0L8HRH7-F1
#
_entry.id   AF-A0A0L8HRH7-F1
#
_cell.length_a   1.000
_cell.length_b   1.000
_cell.length_c   1.000
_cell.angle_alpha   90.00
_cell.angle_beta   90.00
_cell.angle_gamma   90.00
#
_symmetry.space_group_name_H-M   'P 1'
#
loop_
_entity.id
_entity.type
_entity.pdbx_description
1 polymer ?
#
loop_
_entity_poly.entity_id
_entity_poly.type
_entity_poly.pdbx_seq_one_letter_code
_entity_poly.pdbx_strand_id
1 'polypeptide(L)' 'WTLIDGNYHLYPQDFLNNLNPSGLPMHRVSLQKDCPIMLLRNFDPANGHCNRTRDTLTQLSSHVIKAVIAIGPSQ' A
#
# COMPACT_ATOMS: atom_id res chain seq x y z
N TRP A 1 12.71 4.69 15.38
CA TRP A 1 12.86 3.69 16.46
C TRP A 1 11.55 3.58 17.21
N THR A 2 10.61 2.78 16.71
CA THR A 2 9.57 2.26 17.58
C THR A 2 10.02 0.86 17.92
N LEU A 3 10.28 0.64 19.20
CA LEU A 3 10.70 -0.65 19.75
C LEU A 3 9.67 -1.68 19.31
N ILE A 4 10.04 -2.52 18.35
CA ILE A 4 9.29 -3.73 18.03
C ILE A 4 9.68 -4.69 19.15
N ASP A 5 9.01 -4.55 20.30
CA ASP A 5 9.02 -5.61 21.29
C ASP A 5 8.62 -6.91 20.58
N GLY A 6 9.27 -8.02 20.92
CA GLY A 6 9.23 -9.32 20.22
C GLY A 6 7.87 -10.02 20.24
N ASN A 7 6.79 -9.26 20.36
CA ASN A 7 5.42 -9.72 20.39
C ASN A 7 4.79 -9.55 19.00
N TYR A 8 5.08 -10.49 18.11
CA TYR A 8 4.43 -10.63 16.80
C TYR A 8 2.90 -10.83 16.88
N HIS A 9 2.32 -10.82 18.09
CA HIS A 9 0.93 -11.06 18.43
C HIS A 9 0.18 -9.84 19.02
N LEU A 10 0.74 -8.62 18.95
CA LEU A 10 0.07 -7.42 19.45
C LEU A 10 -1.32 -7.16 18.82
N TYR A 11 -1.56 -7.64 17.60
CA TYR A 11 -2.86 -7.55 16.93
C TYR A 11 -3.19 -8.86 16.23
N PRO A 12 -4.17 -9.64 16.74
CA PRO A 12 -4.67 -10.82 16.05
C PRO A 12 -5.20 -10.47 14.65
N GLN A 13 -5.02 -11.38 13.69
CA GLN A 13 -5.49 -11.17 12.32
C GLN A 13 -7.00 -10.87 12.26
N ASP A 14 -7.81 -11.55 13.08
CA ASP A 14 -9.26 -11.32 13.14
C ASP A 14 -9.59 -9.90 13.60
N PHE A 15 -8.81 -9.34 14.52
CA PHE A 15 -8.96 -7.94 14.93
C PHE A 15 -8.66 -7.00 13.75
N LEU A 16 -7.55 -7.23 13.04
CA LEU A 16 -7.15 -6.41 11.88
C LEU A 16 -8.17 -6.51 10.73
N ASN A 17 -8.69 -7.70 10.45
CA ASN A 17 -9.68 -7.94 9.40
C ASN A 17 -11.03 -7.27 9.67
N ASN A 18 -11.35 -7.02 10.94
CA ASN A 18 -12.57 -6.34 11.38
C ASN A 18 -12.42 -4.81 11.45
N LEU A 19 -11.22 -4.27 11.22
CA LEU A 19 -11.03 -2.82 11.17
C LEU A 19 -11.76 -2.25 9.93
N ASN A 20 -12.63 -1.28 10.17
CA ASN A 20 -13.33 -0.53 9.13
C ASN A 20 -13.16 0.99 9.32
N PRO A 21 -11.93 1.51 9.22
CA PRO A 21 -11.67 2.94 9.34
C PRO A 21 -12.27 3.69 8.15
N SER A 22 -12.92 4.82 8.42
CA SER A 22 -13.49 5.68 7.39
C SER A 22 -12.42 6.16 6.41
N GLY A 23 -12.66 5.99 5.11
CA GLY A 23 -11.78 6.49 4.05
C GLY A 23 -10.66 5.52 3.62
N LEU A 24 -10.63 4.29 4.13
CA LEU A 24 -9.78 3.22 3.60
C LEU A 24 -10.61 2.13 2.92
N PRO A 25 -10.07 1.43 1.91
CA PRO A 25 -10.70 0.23 1.38
C PRO A 25 -10.79 -0.84 2.48
N MET A 26 -11.77 -1.74 2.36
CA MET A 26 -11.91 -2.89 3.25
C MET A 26 -10.61 -3.71 3.32
N HIS A 27 -10.49 -4.55 4.36
CA HIS A 27 -9.33 -5.42 4.64
C HIS A 27 -8.81 -6.23 3.43
N ARG A 28 -9.60 -6.35 2.36
CA ARG A 28 -9.24 -7.01 1.11
C ARG A 28 -9.14 -6.00 -0.04
N VAL A 29 -7.93 -5.88 -0.58
CA VAL A 29 -7.67 -5.15 -1.83
C VAL A 29 -7.43 -6.14 -2.94
N SER A 30 -8.23 -6.05 -4.00
CA SER A 30 -8.04 -6.85 -5.24
C SER A 30 -7.28 -6.01 -6.24
N LEU A 31 -6.16 -6.52 -6.74
CA LEU A 31 -5.27 -5.83 -7.66
C LEU A 31 -5.15 -6.62 -8.97
N GLN A 32 -5.02 -5.90 -10.08
CA GLN A 32 -4.79 -6.48 -11.40
C GLN A 32 -3.67 -5.73 -12.10
N LYS A 33 -2.94 -6.41 -12.99
CA LYS A 33 -1.90 -5.76 -13.79
C LYS A 33 -2.46 -4.51 -14.49
N ASP A 34 -1.65 -3.47 -14.56
CA ASP A 34 -1.92 -2.18 -15.19
C ASP A 34 -2.99 -1.32 -14.47
N CYS A 35 -3.47 -1.72 -13.29
CA CYS A 35 -4.37 -0.87 -12.50
C CYS A 35 -3.62 0.27 -11.78
N PRO A 36 -4.24 1.46 -11.66
CA PRO A 36 -3.71 2.51 -10.80
C PRO A 36 -3.87 2.11 -9.33
N ILE A 37 -2.84 2.35 -8.54
CA ILE A 37 -2.82 2.20 -7.07
C ILE A 37 -2.40 3.52 -6.43
N MET A 38 -2.75 3.72 -5.16
CA MET A 38 -2.37 4.92 -4.41
C MET A 38 -1.67 4.54 -3.11
N LEU A 39 -0.53 5.17 -2.83
CA LEU A 39 0.17 5.00 -1.56
C LEU A 39 -0.58 5.72 -0.45
N LEU A 40 -0.89 4.98 0.63
CA LEU A 40 -1.53 5.51 1.84
C LEU A 40 -0.53 6.02 2.89
N ARG A 41 0.76 5.72 2.69
CA ARG A 41 1.86 6.09 3.57
C ARG A 41 3.10 6.37 2.74
N ASN A 42 4.00 7.16 3.30
CA ASN A 42 5.30 7.42 2.69
C ASN A 42 6.12 6.13 2.65
N PHE A 43 6.54 5.71 1.45
CA PHE A 43 7.41 4.56 1.24
C PHE A 43 8.84 5.02 0.95
N ASP A 44 9.00 5.88 -0.06
CA ASP A 44 10.28 6.45 -0.46
C ASP A 44 10.09 7.89 -0.96
N PRO A 45 10.01 8.87 -0.04
CA PRO A 45 9.80 10.27 -0.39
C PRO A 45 10.91 10.86 -1.27
N ALA A 46 12.14 10.36 -1.15
CA ALA A 46 13.27 10.85 -1.94
C ALA A 46 13.08 10.56 -3.43
N ASN A 47 12.43 9.43 -3.75
CA ASN A 47 12.09 9.03 -5.12
C ASN A 47 10.63 9.31 -5.51
N GLY A 48 9.91 10.15 -4.76
CA GLY A 48 8.54 10.57 -5.10
C GLY A 48 7.43 9.57 -4.73
N HIS A 49 7.77 8.45 -4.07
CA HIS A 49 6.80 7.48 -3.56
C HIS A 49 6.31 7.88 -2.16
N CYS A 50 5.52 8.95 -2.13
CA CYS A 50 4.92 9.51 -0.92
C CYS A 50 3.40 9.27 -0.89
N ASN A 51 2.78 9.61 0.23
CA ASN A 51 1.34 9.50 0.40
C ASN A 51 0.60 10.27 -0.71
N ARG A 52 -0.45 9.66 -1.28
CA ARG A 52 -1.24 10.12 -2.43
C ARG A 52 -0.54 10.05 -3.79
N THR A 53 0.72 9.62 -3.88
CA THR A 53 1.32 9.27 -5.18
C THR A 53 0.50 8.14 -5.81
N ARG A 54 0.19 8.31 -7.11
CA ARG A 54 -0.46 7.28 -7.91
C ARG A 54 0.62 6.53 -8.68
N ASP A 55 0.58 5.21 -8.58
CA ASP A 55 1.46 4.32 -9.32
C ASP A 55 0.62 3.41 -10.22
N THR A 56 1.19 2.94 -11.32
CA THR A 56 0.60 1.89 -12.16
C THR A 56 1.23 0.55 -11.79
N LEU A 57 0.38 -0.43 -11.46
CA LEU A 57 0.83 -1.78 -11.13
C LEU A 57 1.42 -2.48 -12.35
N THR A 58 2.68 -2.91 -12.29
CA THR A 58 3.33 -3.61 -13.41
C THR A 58 3.46 -5.10 -13.16
N GLN A 59 3.57 -5.52 -11.89
CA GLN A 59 3.67 -6.94 -11.51
C GLN A 59 3.15 -7.19 -10.09
N LEU A 60 2.43 -8.30 -9.92
CA LEU A 60 2.05 -8.87 -8.62
C LEU A 60 2.80 -10.18 -8.38
N SER A 61 3.35 -10.34 -7.18
CA SER A 61 3.92 -11.58 -6.65
C SER A 61 3.40 -11.80 -5.24
N SER A 62 3.64 -12.97 -4.64
CA SER A 62 3.04 -13.35 -3.34
C SER A 62 3.18 -12.31 -2.23
N HIS A 63 4.30 -11.57 -2.20
CA HIS A 63 4.59 -10.56 -1.17
C HIS A 63 5.21 -9.28 -1.76
N VAL A 64 5.16 -9.11 -3.08
CA VAL A 64 5.80 -7.99 -3.77
C VAL A 64 4.84 -7.40 -4.80
N ILE A 65 4.64 -6.10 -4.69
CA ILE A 65 3.92 -5.27 -5.65
C ILE A 65 5.00 -4.44 -6.36
N LYS A 66 5.15 -4.61 -7.67
CA LYS A 66 5.95 -3.69 -8.49
C LYS A 66 5.02 -2.69 -9.14
N ALA A 67 5.34 -1.42 -8.99
CA ALA A 67 4.59 -0.34 -9.58
C ALA A 67 5.56 0.77 -10.01
N VAL A 68 5.11 1.61 -10.93
CA VAL A 68 5.86 2.77 -11.41
C VAL A 68 4.99 4.01 -11.23
N ILE A 69 5.58 5.16 -10.92
CA ILE A 69 4.82 6.41 -10.78
C ILE A 69 4.03 6.63 -12.07
N ALA A 70 2.72 6.83 -11.92
CA ALA A 70 1.84 7.15 -13.02
C ALA A 70 2.13 8.60 -13.44
N ILE A 71 3.12 8.79 -14.32
CA ILE A 71 3.36 10.07 -14.96
C ILE A 71 2.17 10.29 -15.90
N GLY A 72 1.40 11.36 -15.69
CA GLY A 72 0.35 11.75 -16.64
C GLY A 72 0.97 11.99 -18.03
N PRO A 73 0.20 11.96 -19.13
CA PRO A 73 0.71 12.44 -20.40
C PRO A 73 1.24 13.86 -20.18
N SER A 74 2.50 14.10 -20.55
CA SER A 74 3.03 15.44 -20.70
C SER A 74 2.11 16.17 -21.69
N GLN A 75 1.30 17.10 -21.18
CA GLN A 75 0.65 18.09 -22.02
C GLN A 75 1.60 19.25 -22.28
#